data_AF-A0A7V7FM40-F1
#
_entry.id   AF-A0A7V7FM40-F1
#
_cell.length_a   1.000
_cell.length_b   1.000
_cell.length_c   1.000
_cell.angle_alpha   90.00
_cell.angle_beta   90.00
_cell.angle_gamma   90.00
#
_symmetry.space_group_name_H-M   'P 1'
#
loop_
_entity.id
_entity.type
_entity.pdbx_description
1 polymer ?
#
loop_
_entity_poly.entity_id
_entity_poly.type
_entity_poly.pdbx_seq_one_letter_code
_entity_poly.pdbx_strand_id
1 'polypeptide(L)'
;MVPLNPQNGGVSPGVLDCLPFSEIWCGDFEFFGADGDNPTPVCMVAREARSSQTIRLWQEELSGLSKPPFDTGPDVLFVAYYASA
;
A
#
# COMPACT_ATOMS: atom_id res chain seq x y z
N MET A 1 20.77 -36.61 32.06
CA MET A 1 19.98 -36.62 30.81
C MET A 1 18.83 -35.64 31.00
N VAL A 2 19.04 -34.38 30.61
CA VAL A 2 17.98 -33.36 30.63
C VAL A 2 17.24 -33.49 29.30
N PRO A 3 15.91 -33.64 29.27
CA PRO A 3 15.20 -33.69 28.01
C PRO A 3 15.31 -32.32 27.31
N LEU A 4 15.62 -32.34 26.02
CA LEU A 4 15.57 -31.15 25.17
C LEU A 4 14.10 -30.72 25.09
N ASN A 5 13.80 -29.52 25.58
CA ASN A 5 12.51 -28.87 25.41
C ASN A 5 12.35 -28.53 23.92
N PRO A 6 11.33 -29.04 23.21
CA PRO A 6 11.06 -28.58 21.86
C PRO A 6 10.50 -27.16 22.01
N GLN A 7 11.35 -26.17 21.77
CA GLN A 7 10.85 -24.81 21.62
C GLN A 7 9.85 -24.86 20.46
N ASN A 8 8.59 -24.61 20.79
CA ASN A 8 7.55 -24.32 19.81
C ASN A 8 8.13 -23.30 18.83
N GLY A 9 8.27 -23.69 17.57
CA GLY A 9 8.82 -22.85 16.48
C GLY A 9 7.86 -21.73 16.10
N GLY A 10 7.45 -20.92 17.08
CA GLY A 10 6.64 -19.74 16.86
C GLY A 10 7.47 -18.72 16.09
N VAL A 11 7.14 -18.53 14.82
CA VAL A 11 7.64 -17.40 14.03
C VAL A 11 7.29 -16.13 14.80
N SER A 12 8.31 -15.35 15.16
CA SER A 12 8.07 -14.03 15.77
C SER A 12 7.25 -13.21 14.77
N PRO A 13 6.19 -12.51 15.21
CA PRO A 13 5.38 -11.70 14.30
C PRO A 13 6.29 -10.75 13.53
N GLY A 14 6.09 -10.67 12.21
CA GLY A 14 6.76 -9.64 11.41
C GLY A 14 6.33 -8.26 11.90
N VAL A 15 7.16 -7.23 11.69
CA VAL A 15 6.86 -5.86 12.13
C VAL A 15 5.46 -5.38 11.70
N LEU A 16 5.00 -5.80 10.52
CA LEU A 16 3.68 -5.46 10.00
C LEU A 16 2.54 -6.16 10.76
N ASP A 17 2.76 -7.35 11.34
CA ASP A 17 1.73 -8.12 12.06
C ASP A 17 1.28 -7.44 13.36
N CYS A 18 2.10 -6.50 13.88
CA CYS A 18 1.74 -5.68 15.03
C CYS A 18 0.81 -4.51 14.67
N LEU A 19 0.60 -4.21 13.38
CA LEU A 19 -0.27 -3.13 12.94
C LEU A 19 -1.70 -3.65 12.75
N PRO A 20 -2.73 -2.90 13.22
CA PRO A 20 -4.11 -3.36 13.23
C PRO A 20 -4.83 -3.21 11.87
N PHE A 21 -4.08 -3.28 10.76
CA PHE A 21 -4.60 -3.08 9.41
C PHE A 21 -4.54 -4.38 8.60
N SER A 22 -5.63 -4.68 7.91
CA SER A 22 -5.77 -5.85 7.05
C SER A 22 -4.89 -5.72 5.80
N GLU A 23 -4.85 -4.52 5.22
CA GLU A 23 -3.99 -4.16 4.09
C GLU A 23 -3.17 -2.91 4.40
N ILE A 24 -1.93 -2.86 3.90
CA ILE A 24 -1.06 -1.68 4.02
C ILE A 24 -0.52 -1.34 2.64
N TRP A 25 -1.08 -0.30 2.02
CA TRP A 25 -0.69 0.16 0.69
C TRP A 25 0.31 1.31 0.77
N CYS A 26 1.45 1.14 0.12
CA CYS A 26 2.44 2.18 -0.10
C CYS A 26 2.24 2.77 -1.50
N GLY A 27 1.75 4.00 -1.58
CA GLY A 27 1.37 4.65 -2.82
C GLY A 27 2.22 5.86 -3.17
N ASP A 28 2.45 6.03 -4.47
CA ASP A 28 3.12 7.19 -5.06
C ASP A 28 2.46 7.55 -6.38
N PHE A 29 2.31 8.85 -6.63
CA PHE A 29 1.70 9.40 -7.83
C PHE A 29 2.60 10.46 -8.44
N GLU A 30 2.59 10.51 -9.77
CA GLU A 30 3.16 11.63 -10.51
C GLU A 30 2.04 12.47 -11.12
N PHE A 31 2.25 13.78 -11.19
CA PHE A 31 1.25 14.74 -11.62
C PHE A 31 1.86 15.77 -12.57
N PHE A 32 1.00 16.43 -13.35
CA PHE A 32 1.38 17.66 -14.07
C PHE A 32 0.32 18.75 -13.83
N GLY A 33 0.76 20.00 -13.95
CA GLY A 33 -0.05 21.20 -13.73
C GLY A 33 0.87 22.40 -13.49
N ALA A 34 0.39 23.62 -13.75
CA ALA A 34 1.12 24.82 -13.36
C ALA A 34 0.96 25.10 -11.86
N ASP A 35 1.81 25.97 -11.32
CA ASP A 35 1.69 26.39 -9.92
C ASP A 35 0.31 27.00 -9.64
N GLY A 36 -0.42 26.40 -8.70
CA GLY A 36 -1.79 26.81 -8.34
C GLY A 36 -2.90 26.10 -9.10
N ASP A 37 -2.59 25.25 -10.09
CA ASP A 37 -3.57 24.38 -10.72
C ASP A 37 -4.01 23.24 -9.79
N ASN A 38 -5.18 22.65 -10.08
CA ASN A 38 -5.50 21.34 -9.55
C ASN A 38 -4.65 20.30 -10.31
N PRO A 39 -3.74 19.55 -9.66
CA PRO A 39 -2.82 18.68 -10.37
C PRO A 39 -3.58 17.58 -11.12
N THR A 40 -3.15 17.29 -12.35
CA THR A 40 -3.69 16.16 -13.12
C THR A 40 -2.79 14.94 -12.93
N PRO A 41 -3.30 13.82 -12.39
CA PRO A 41 -2.53 12.59 -12.25
C PRO A 41 -2.04 12.05 -13.59
N VAL A 42 -0.75 11.70 -13.67
CA VAL A 42 -0.12 11.02 -14.81
C VAL A 42 -0.07 9.53 -14.56
N CYS A 43 0.37 9.10 -13.38
CA CYS A 43 0.49 7.70 -13.06
C CYS A 43 0.37 7.45 -11.56
N MET A 44 0.14 6.19 -11.21
CA MET A 44 0.12 5.71 -9.85
C MET A 44 0.86 4.38 -9.77
N VAL A 45 1.70 4.24 -8.74
CA VAL A 45 2.23 2.94 -8.31
C VAL A 45 1.81 2.72 -6.86
N ALA A 46 1.19 1.58 -6.59
CA ALA A 46 0.82 1.17 -5.24
C ALA A 46 1.34 -0.23 -4.96
N ARG A 47 2.02 -0.43 -3.83
CA ARG A 47 2.51 -1.74 -3.39
C ARG A 47 1.94 -2.10 -2.03
N GLU A 48 1.29 -3.26 -1.93
CA GLU A 48 0.81 -3.78 -0.66
C GLU A 48 1.97 -4.46 0.09
N ALA A 49 2.18 -4.06 1.34
CA ALA A 49 3.39 -4.36 2.08
C ALA A 49 3.48 -5.82 2.57
N ARG A 50 2.33 -6.48 2.82
CA ARG A 50 2.30 -7.87 3.33
C ARG A 50 2.47 -8.89 2.21
N SER A 51 1.65 -8.79 1.17
CA SER A 51 1.55 -9.66 0.01
C SER A 51 2.55 -9.35 -1.08
N SER A 52 3.18 -8.16 -1.05
CA SER A 52 4.00 -7.63 -2.14
C SER A 52 3.25 -7.43 -3.47
N GLN A 53 1.92 -7.49 -3.49
CA GLN A 53 1.14 -7.13 -4.67
C GLN A 53 1.50 -5.71 -5.10
N THR A 54 1.68 -5.49 -6.40
CA THR A 54 1.96 -4.16 -6.94
C THR A 54 1.01 -3.83 -8.08
N ILE A 55 0.40 -2.66 -8.00
CA ILE A 55 -0.47 -2.06 -9.00
C ILE A 55 0.32 -0.93 -9.66
N ARG A 56 0.31 -0.88 -10.99
CA ARG A 56 0.91 0.20 -11.79
C ARG A 56 -0.14 0.63 -12.80
N LEU A 57 -0.51 1.90 -12.76
CA LEU A 57 -1.49 2.47 -13.67
C LEU A 57 -0.87 3.69 -14.34
N TRP A 58 -0.96 3.72 -15.67
CA TRP A 58 -0.70 4.90 -16.46
C TRP A 58 -1.98 5.74 -16.62
N GLN A 59 -1.86 6.90 -17.24
CA GLN A 59 -2.86 7.98 -17.20
C GLN A 59 -4.26 7.53 -17.64
N GLU A 60 -4.36 6.81 -18.75
CA GLU A 60 -5.63 6.35 -19.31
C GLU A 60 -6.29 5.29 -18.43
N GLU A 61 -5.49 4.42 -17.81
CA GLU A 61 -5.99 3.39 -16.89
C GLU A 61 -6.50 4.03 -15.60
N LEU A 62 -5.75 4.99 -15.07
CA LEU A 62 -6.10 5.70 -13.84
C LEU A 62 -7.35 6.56 -14.01
N SER A 63 -7.44 7.31 -15.12
CA SER A 63 -8.61 8.13 -15.46
C SER A 63 -9.86 7.30 -15.81
N GLY A 64 -9.68 6.04 -16.22
CA GLY A 64 -10.77 5.10 -16.45
C GLY A 64 -11.37 4.49 -15.17
N LEU A 65 -10.73 4.69 -14.02
CA LEU A 65 -11.22 4.16 -12.75
C LEU A 65 -12.40 4.98 -12.20
N SER A 66 -13.47 4.29 -11.81
CA SER A 66 -14.56 4.88 -11.02
C SER A 66 -14.36 4.74 -9.52
N LYS A 67 -13.35 3.97 -9.09
CA LYS A 67 -12.99 3.73 -7.69
C LYS A 67 -11.50 3.37 -7.59
N PRO A 68 -10.87 3.54 -6.42
CA PRO A 68 -9.50 3.10 -6.20
C PRO A 68 -9.32 1.60 -6.54
N PRO A 69 -8.14 1.19 -7.03
CA PRO A 69 -7.86 -0.20 -7.40
C PRO A 69 -7.45 -1.07 -6.19
N PHE A 70 -7.67 -0.55 -4.98
CA PHE A 70 -7.44 -1.17 -3.68
C PHE A 70 -8.58 -0.78 -2.73
N ASP A 71 -8.72 -1.49 -1.61
CA ASP A 71 -9.74 -1.15 -0.62
C ASP A 71 -9.38 0.17 0.11
N THR A 72 -10.40 0.94 0.46
CA THR A 72 -10.31 2.22 1.19
C THR A 72 -11.17 2.20 2.46
N GLY A 73 -11.50 1.00 2.92
CA GLY A 73 -12.22 0.74 4.16
C GLY A 73 -11.46 1.16 5.43
N PRO A 74 -12.13 1.14 6.58
CA PRO A 74 -11.59 1.62 7.85
C PRO A 74 -10.46 0.76 8.43
N ASP A 75 -10.26 -0.45 7.90
CA ASP A 75 -9.23 -1.42 8.30
C ASP A 75 -8.00 -1.41 7.38
N VAL A 76 -7.95 -0.49 6.41
CA VAL A 76 -6.83 -0.35 5.47
C VAL A 76 -6.01 0.88 5.79
N LEU A 77 -4.68 0.74 5.79
CA LEU A 77 -3.75 1.85 5.87
C LEU A 77 -3.20 2.18 4.48
N PHE A 78 -3.36 3.43 4.05
CA PHE A 78 -2.68 3.97 2.88
C PHE A 78 -1.56 4.91 3.30
N VAL A 79 -0.32 4.57 2.95
CA VAL A 79 0.89 5.37 3.17
C VAL A 79 1.23 6.06 1.86
N ALA A 80 1.03 7.38 1.81
CA ALA A 80 1.38 8.21 0.67
C ALA A 80 2.80 8.79 0.84
N TYR A 81 3.68 8.52 -0.12
CA TYR A 81 4.97 9.22 -0.21
C TYR A 81 4.79 10.58 -0.88
N TYR A 82 4.15 10.59 -2.05
CA TYR A 82 3.72 11.80 -2.74
C TYR A 82 2.38 11.54 -3.46
N ALA A 83 1.27 11.98 -2.87
CA ALA A 83 -0.09 11.78 -3.38
C ALA A 83 -0.94 13.04 -3.16
N SER A 84 -0.55 14.13 -3.81
CA SER A 84 -1.12 15.47 -3.60
C SER A 84 -2.38 15.78 -4.42
N ALA A 85 -2.89 14.83 -5.21
CA ALA A 85 -4.10 14.99 -6.01
C ALA A 85 -5.02 13.77 -5.90
#